data_AF-A0A2V7U6M4-F1
#
_entry.id   AF-A0A2V7U6M4-F1
#
_cell.length_a   1.000
_cell.length_b   1.000
_cell.length_c   1.000
_cell.angle_alpha   90.00
_cell.angle_beta   90.00
_cell.angle_gamma   90.00
#
_symmetry.space_group_name_H-M   'P 1'
#
loop_
_entity.id
_entity.type
_entity.pdbx_description
1 polymer ?
#
loop_
_entity_poly.entity_id
_entity_poly.type
_entity_poly.pdbx_seq_one_letter_code
_entity_poly.pdbx_strand_id
1 'polypeptide(L)'
;MQMSLEDALKARTLELISQQMANWVVEIQKNIGRHQENLVRTLDDLQENVARYDEKIDEGAIARAIVEVIKENPPPAAPKGPGFDRLKSSLNAIEKGTSLSEVLTYLVNEVSAYVDRAAMFIVKGPSAIGWYGKGMPTPDALKQVNVPLGADTLFRSVQNTRAAVRARLQDSPGTTQALGRLGGNAKGVLAVPLILREKLAAILYCDTSKDAVPPAEADLIEILVVFAGKIIDMLSAVPKATIAARTTGNMAERAAAIRAGGEEVRERANVPRPPAPPPPPASQGSDEGSSTVMFNASTFASMKQPAPARPAPPPPPKPAASGLPPEEQKAHEDAKRFARLVVSEIKLYNEAKVSEGRRQKDLYERLKEDIERGRQMYAERVPGTVRDATNYFYDELVRILAGGDAGALGPM
;
A
#
# COMPACT_ATOMS: atom_id res chain seq x y z
N MET A 1 -31.26 -69.06 -1.72
CA MET A 1 -30.27 -67.99 -1.55
C MET A 1 -31.03 -66.67 -1.55
N GLN A 2 -31.58 -66.28 -0.40
CA GLN A 2 -32.40 -65.08 -0.24
C GLN A 2 -31.47 -63.92 0.13
N MET A 3 -31.42 -62.85 -0.67
CA MET A 3 -30.81 -61.58 -0.24
C MET A 3 -31.56 -61.07 0.98
N SER A 4 -30.84 -60.57 1.99
CA SER A 4 -31.47 -59.98 3.16
C SER A 4 -32.24 -58.73 2.74
N LEU A 5 -33.37 -58.45 3.40
CA LEU A 5 -34.19 -57.27 3.14
C LEU A 5 -33.38 -55.96 3.21
N GLU A 6 -32.33 -55.94 4.05
CA GLU A 6 -31.39 -54.82 4.15
C GLU A 6 -30.54 -54.63 2.89
N ASP A 7 -30.08 -55.70 2.26
CA ASP A 7 -29.29 -55.61 1.02
C ASP A 7 -30.13 -55.10 -0.15
N ALA A 8 -31.40 -55.52 -0.21
CA ALA A 8 -32.35 -55.00 -1.20
C ALA A 8 -32.65 -53.50 -0.98
N LEU A 9 -32.78 -53.06 0.27
CA LEU A 9 -33.01 -51.64 0.59
C LEU A 9 -31.79 -50.78 0.28
N LYS A 10 -30.59 -51.26 0.61
CA LYS A 10 -29.32 -50.59 0.28
C LYS A 10 -29.13 -50.46 -1.23
N ALA A 11 -29.37 -51.53 -1.98
CA ALA A 11 -29.27 -51.51 -3.44
C ALA A 11 -30.21 -50.48 -4.06
N ARG A 12 -31.47 -50.43 -3.61
CA ARG A 12 -32.46 -49.48 -4.13
C ARG A 12 -32.16 -48.04 -3.74
N THR A 13 -31.60 -47.81 -2.56
CA THR A 13 -31.16 -46.48 -2.12
C THR A 13 -29.96 -46.01 -2.95
N LEU A 14 -29.00 -46.90 -3.24
CA LEU A 14 -27.85 -46.59 -4.08
C LEU A 14 -28.27 -46.24 -5.51
N GLU A 15 -29.24 -46.96 -6.04
CA GLU A 15 -29.80 -46.73 -7.38
C GLU A 15 -30.49 -45.36 -7.46
N LEU A 16 -31.29 -44.99 -6.46
CA LEU A 16 -31.93 -43.67 -6.37
C LEU A 16 -30.90 -42.53 -6.26
N ILE A 17 -29.87 -42.69 -5.43
CA ILE A 17 -28.79 -41.70 -5.29
C ILE A 17 -28.03 -41.56 -6.62
N SER A 18 -27.71 -42.68 -7.28
CA SER A 18 -27.03 -42.68 -8.58
C SER A 18 -27.85 -41.97 -9.65
N GLN A 19 -29.16 -42.24 -9.71
CA GLN A 19 -30.08 -41.58 -10.63
C GLN A 19 -30.19 -40.07 -10.34
N GLN A 20 -30.23 -39.69 -9.06
CA GLN A 20 -30.27 -38.28 -8.67
C GLN A 20 -28.95 -37.56 -9.01
N MET A 21 -27.80 -38.20 -8.82
CA MET A 21 -26.50 -37.63 -9.22
C MET A 21 -26.41 -37.46 -10.74
N ALA A 22 -26.88 -38.44 -11.53
CA ALA A 22 -26.89 -38.33 -12.99
C ALA A 22 -27.73 -37.14 -13.47
N ASN A 23 -28.91 -36.94 -12.87
CA ASN A 23 -29.75 -35.77 -13.16
C ASN A 23 -29.04 -34.46 -12.79
N TRP A 24 -28.40 -34.41 -11.62
CA TRP A 24 -27.69 -33.21 -11.18
C TRP A 24 -26.51 -32.84 -12.10
N VAL A 25 -25.75 -33.84 -12.56
CA VAL A 25 -24.65 -33.63 -13.52
C VAL A 25 -25.14 -33.02 -14.82
N VAL A 26 -26.24 -33.54 -15.38
CA VAL A 26 -26.84 -33.01 -16.61
C VAL A 26 -27.30 -31.56 -16.42
N GLU A 27 -27.90 -31.25 -15.26
CA GLU A 27 -28.38 -29.91 -14.96
C GLU A 27 -27.25 -28.91 -14.75
N ILE A 28 -26.17 -29.30 -14.07
CA ILE A 28 -24.94 -28.51 -13.93
C ILE A 28 -24.32 -28.25 -15.30
N GLN A 29 -24.17 -29.27 -16.15
CA GLN A 29 -23.62 -29.11 -17.50
C GLN A 29 -24.45 -28.13 -18.35
N LYS A 30 -25.78 -28.22 -18.25
CA LYS A 30 -26.69 -27.30 -18.94
C LYS A 30 -26.56 -25.86 -18.42
N ASN A 31 -26.40 -25.68 -17.11
CA ASN A 31 -26.18 -24.36 -16.49
C ASN A 31 -24.84 -23.75 -16.92
N ILE A 32 -23.77 -24.55 -16.95
CA ILE A 32 -22.45 -24.12 -17.43
C ILE A 32 -22.54 -23.68 -18.90
N GLY A 33 -23.18 -24.47 -19.75
CA GLY A 33 -23.38 -24.12 -21.17
C GLY A 33 -24.12 -22.79 -21.33
N ARG A 34 -25.24 -22.59 -20.62
CA ARG A 34 -25.97 -21.31 -20.64
C ARG A 34 -25.12 -20.13 -20.15
N HIS A 35 -24.30 -20.33 -19.12
CA HIS A 35 -23.42 -19.27 -18.62
C HIS A 35 -22.33 -18.92 -19.63
N GLN A 36 -21.73 -19.92 -20.28
CA GLN A 36 -20.72 -19.72 -21.33
C GLN A 36 -21.31 -18.97 -22.53
N GLU A 37 -22.51 -19.34 -22.99
CA GLU A 37 -23.20 -18.62 -24.07
C GLU A 37 -23.48 -17.16 -23.71
N ASN A 38 -23.87 -16.89 -22.45
CA ASN A 38 -24.11 -15.53 -21.99
C ASN A 38 -22.82 -14.70 -21.91
N LEU A 39 -21.70 -15.31 -21.49
CA LEU A 39 -20.39 -14.66 -21.48
C LEU A 39 -19.92 -14.32 -22.90
N VAL A 40 -20.13 -15.21 -23.87
CA VAL A 40 -19.77 -14.93 -25.27
C VAL A 40 -20.60 -13.76 -25.81
N ARG A 41 -21.92 -13.77 -25.61
CA ARG A 41 -22.79 -12.66 -26.05
C ARG A 41 -22.41 -11.32 -25.43
N THR A 42 -22.14 -11.31 -24.14
CA THR A 42 -21.72 -10.07 -23.45
C THR A 42 -20.36 -9.57 -23.92
N LEU A 43 -19.43 -10.47 -24.31
CA LEU A 43 -18.17 -10.08 -24.93
C LEU A 43 -18.39 -9.48 -26.32
N ASP A 44 -19.26 -10.08 -27.15
CA ASP A 44 -19.59 -9.56 -28.48
C ASP A 44 -20.24 -8.17 -28.38
N ASP A 45 -21.21 -7.98 -27.47
CA ASP A 45 -21.85 -6.67 -27.22
C ASP A 45 -20.83 -5.62 -26.77
N LEU A 46 -19.85 -6.01 -25.95
CA LEU A 46 -18.82 -5.09 -25.45
C LEU A 46 -17.82 -4.73 -26.55
N GLN A 47 -17.45 -5.68 -27.41
CA GLN A 47 -16.64 -5.42 -28.60
C GLN A 47 -17.35 -4.47 -29.58
N GLU A 48 -18.64 -4.68 -29.83
CA GLU A 48 -19.42 -3.78 -30.68
C GLU A 48 -19.51 -2.38 -30.08
N ASN A 49 -19.71 -2.28 -28.76
CA ASN A 49 -19.71 -0.98 -28.08
C ASN A 49 -18.35 -0.28 -28.18
N VAL A 50 -17.23 -0.99 -27.99
CA VAL A 50 -15.88 -0.43 -28.14
C VAL A 50 -15.63 0.04 -29.57
N ALA A 51 -16.01 -0.75 -30.58
CA ALA A 51 -15.88 -0.36 -31.99
C ALA A 51 -16.67 0.92 -32.32
N ARG A 52 -17.88 1.08 -31.75
CA ARG A 52 -18.68 2.31 -31.88
C ARG A 52 -18.04 3.53 -31.21
N TYR A 53 -17.22 3.34 -30.18
CA TYR A 53 -16.47 4.44 -29.57
C TYR A 53 -15.24 4.80 -30.40
N ASP A 54 -14.55 3.81 -30.97
CA ASP A 54 -13.38 4.02 -31.83
C ASP A 54 -13.73 4.83 -33.09
N GLU A 55 -14.89 4.55 -33.71
CA GLU A 55 -15.38 5.30 -34.88
C GLU A 55 -15.75 6.78 -34.57
N LYS A 56 -15.97 7.12 -33.29
CA LYS A 56 -16.29 8.49 -32.86
C LYS A 56 -15.08 9.29 -32.40
N ILE A 57 -13.93 8.65 -32.22
CA ILE A 57 -12.71 9.31 -31.79
C ILE A 57 -11.99 9.84 -33.03
N ASP A 58 -12.24 11.10 -33.38
CA ASP A 58 -11.41 11.82 -34.34
C ASP A 58 -10.11 12.24 -33.63
N GLU A 59 -9.07 11.40 -33.76
CA GLU A 59 -7.73 11.69 -33.23
C GLU A 59 -7.20 13.04 -33.71
N GLY A 60 -7.58 13.47 -34.92
CA GLY A 60 -7.23 14.78 -35.48
C GLY A 60 -7.93 15.92 -34.75
N ALA A 61 -9.19 15.75 -34.36
CA ALA A 61 -9.92 16.71 -33.54
C ALA A 61 -9.33 16.80 -32.13
N ILE A 62 -8.96 15.67 -31.53
CA ILE A 62 -8.28 15.63 -30.22
C ILE A 62 -6.92 16.32 -30.31
N ALA A 63 -6.11 16.04 -31.33
CA ALA A 63 -4.83 16.69 -31.52
C ALA A 63 -4.95 18.21 -31.68
N ARG A 64 -5.96 18.68 -32.45
CA ARG A 64 -6.24 20.11 -32.59
C ARG A 64 -6.70 20.74 -31.27
N ALA A 65 -7.61 20.07 -30.54
CA ALA A 65 -8.07 20.53 -29.24
C ALA A 65 -6.91 20.59 -28.22
N ILE A 66 -5.99 19.62 -28.22
CA ILE A 66 -4.78 19.65 -27.39
C ILE A 66 -3.89 20.84 -27.77
N VAL A 67 -3.68 21.09 -29.07
CA VAL A 67 -2.88 22.24 -29.53
C VAL A 67 -3.53 23.57 -29.15
N GLU A 68 -4.84 23.67 -29.23
CA GLU A 68 -5.62 24.86 -28.88
C GLU A 68 -5.56 25.12 -27.36
N VAL A 69 -5.75 24.08 -26.55
CA VAL A 69 -5.61 24.15 -25.08
C VAL A 69 -4.18 24.52 -24.67
N ILE A 70 -3.14 24.02 -25.35
CA ILE A 70 -1.74 24.38 -25.06
C ILE A 70 -1.44 25.84 -25.47
N LYS A 71 -2.09 26.36 -26.52
CA LYS A 71 -1.96 27.77 -26.90
C LYS A 71 -2.68 28.69 -25.91
N GLU A 72 -3.85 28.30 -25.44
CA GLU A 72 -4.65 29.06 -24.47
C GLU A 72 -4.09 28.99 -23.04
N ASN A 73 -3.52 27.84 -22.68
CA ASN A 73 -2.79 27.60 -21.44
C ASN A 73 -1.36 27.15 -21.77
N PRO A 74 -0.45 28.09 -22.11
CA PRO A 74 0.96 27.74 -22.24
C PRO A 74 1.43 27.12 -20.92
N PRO A 75 2.19 26.00 -20.97
CA PRO A 75 2.70 25.38 -19.76
C PRO A 75 3.45 26.45 -18.95
N PRO A 76 3.26 26.50 -17.62
CA PRO A 76 3.94 27.46 -16.78
C PRO A 76 5.44 27.39 -17.08
N ALA A 77 6.07 28.56 -17.24
CA ALA A 77 7.50 28.65 -17.50
C ALA A 77 8.25 27.71 -16.55
N ALA A 78 9.13 26.87 -17.11
CA ALA A 78 9.89 25.88 -16.35
C ALA A 78 10.43 26.55 -15.07
N PRO A 79 10.22 25.93 -13.89
CA PRO A 79 10.53 26.56 -12.63
C PRO A 79 11.97 27.06 -12.65
N LYS A 80 12.16 28.38 -12.49
CA LYS A 80 13.47 29.01 -12.39
C LYS A 80 14.05 28.69 -11.02
N GLY A 81 14.68 27.53 -10.92
CA GLY A 81 15.38 27.02 -9.76
C GLY A 81 16.30 25.88 -10.17
N PRO A 82 17.09 25.31 -9.25
CA PRO A 82 18.05 24.24 -9.59
C PRO A 82 17.39 22.91 -10.03
N GLY A 83 16.06 22.81 -10.05
CA GLY A 83 15.35 21.66 -10.63
C GLY A 83 15.18 20.44 -9.72
N PHE A 84 15.21 20.62 -8.39
CA PHE A 84 15.14 19.50 -7.42
C PHE A 84 13.72 19.01 -7.09
N ASP A 85 12.67 19.46 -7.77
CA ASP A 85 11.30 19.08 -7.43
C ASP A 85 11.06 17.57 -7.52
N ARG A 86 11.63 16.92 -8.55
CA ARG A 86 11.56 15.46 -8.69
C ARG A 86 12.29 14.74 -7.56
N LEU A 87 13.49 15.19 -7.19
CA LEU A 87 14.23 14.62 -6.07
C LEU A 87 13.43 14.75 -4.76
N LYS A 88 12.87 15.93 -4.46
CA LYS A 88 12.01 16.13 -3.28
C LYS A 88 10.80 15.18 -3.29
N SER A 89 10.14 15.03 -4.43
CA SER A 89 9.02 14.08 -4.57
C SER A 89 9.45 12.64 -4.30
N SER A 90 10.61 12.22 -4.83
CA SER A 90 11.15 10.87 -4.61
C SER A 90 11.53 10.63 -3.15
N LEU A 91 12.16 11.60 -2.47
CA LEU A 91 12.46 11.50 -1.04
C LEU A 91 11.17 11.35 -0.20
N ASN A 92 10.17 12.18 -0.46
CA ASN A 92 8.87 12.10 0.22
C ASN A 92 8.12 10.78 -0.07
N ALA A 93 8.31 10.17 -1.23
CA ALA A 93 7.72 8.88 -1.56
C ALA A 93 8.39 7.75 -0.76
N ILE A 94 9.73 7.74 -0.71
CA ILE A 94 10.51 6.74 0.03
C ILE A 94 10.22 6.82 1.54
N GLU A 95 10.09 8.02 2.09
CA GLU A 95 9.82 8.26 3.52
C GLU A 95 8.46 7.68 3.98
N LYS A 96 7.49 7.51 3.07
CA LYS A 96 6.19 6.89 3.39
C LYS A 96 6.28 5.39 3.69
N GLY A 97 7.40 4.74 3.37
CA GLY A 97 7.56 3.32 3.62
C GLY A 97 7.58 3.00 5.12
N THR A 98 6.66 2.15 5.56
CA THR A 98 6.52 1.75 6.97
C THR A 98 7.22 0.43 7.30
N SER A 99 7.74 -0.25 6.28
CA SER A 99 8.48 -1.50 6.40
C SER A 99 9.68 -1.54 5.45
N LEU A 100 10.64 -2.44 5.72
CA LEU A 100 11.78 -2.68 4.84
C LEU A 100 11.33 -2.90 3.38
N SER A 101 10.36 -3.81 3.17
CA SER A 101 9.87 -4.14 1.83
C SER A 101 9.20 -2.94 1.15
N GLU A 102 8.45 -2.11 1.87
CA GLU A 102 7.83 -0.92 1.29
C GLU A 102 8.89 0.11 0.87
N VAL A 103 9.86 0.43 1.74
CA VAL A 103 10.92 1.39 1.44
C VAL A 103 11.72 0.95 0.21
N LEU A 104 12.08 -0.33 0.11
CA LEU A 104 12.78 -0.87 -1.06
C LEU A 104 11.93 -0.81 -2.34
N THR A 105 10.62 -1.05 -2.23
CA THR A 105 9.69 -0.96 -3.37
C THR A 105 9.57 0.48 -3.85
N TYR A 106 9.37 1.44 -2.95
CA TYR A 106 9.34 2.86 -3.29
C TYR A 106 10.65 3.29 -3.94
N LEU A 107 11.80 2.92 -3.38
CA LEU A 107 13.11 3.24 -3.95
C LEU A 107 13.24 2.78 -5.40
N VAL A 108 12.91 1.51 -5.70
CA VAL A 108 12.97 0.98 -7.08
C VAL A 108 12.00 1.73 -8.00
N ASN A 109 10.80 2.04 -7.51
CA ASN A 109 9.77 2.75 -8.28
C ASN A 109 10.15 4.18 -8.64
N GLU A 110 10.80 4.89 -7.72
CA GLU A 110 11.29 6.24 -7.93
C GLU A 110 12.51 6.25 -8.84
N VAL A 111 13.45 5.32 -8.64
CA VAL A 111 14.65 5.20 -9.49
C VAL A 111 14.29 4.88 -10.94
N SER A 112 13.24 4.09 -11.19
CA SER A 112 12.81 3.77 -12.56
C SER A 112 12.30 4.98 -13.35
N ALA A 113 12.16 6.16 -12.73
CA ALA A 113 11.84 7.40 -13.44
C ALA A 113 13.08 8.06 -14.09
N TYR A 114 14.29 7.64 -13.70
CA TYR A 114 15.56 8.23 -14.13
C TYR A 114 16.38 7.28 -15.04
N VAL A 115 16.05 6.00 -15.06
CA VAL A 115 16.74 4.95 -15.84
C VAL A 115 15.73 4.02 -16.51
N ASP A 116 16.17 3.33 -17.57
CA ASP A 116 15.28 2.45 -18.33
C ASP A 116 14.82 1.26 -17.47
N ARG A 117 15.72 0.67 -16.68
CA ARG A 117 15.39 -0.42 -15.75
C ARG A 117 16.07 -0.27 -14.41
N ALA A 118 15.37 -0.68 -13.35
CA ALA A 118 15.88 -0.73 -11.99
C ALA A 118 15.48 -2.06 -11.34
N ALA A 119 16.42 -2.72 -10.67
CA ALA A 119 16.20 -4.00 -10.01
C ALA A 119 16.99 -4.08 -8.70
N MET A 120 16.30 -4.43 -7.62
CA MET A 120 16.89 -4.63 -6.31
C MET A 120 17.28 -6.10 -6.13
N PHE A 121 18.53 -6.33 -5.69
CA PHE A 121 19.07 -7.63 -5.37
C PHE A 121 19.42 -7.72 -3.89
N ILE A 122 18.84 -8.68 -3.17
CA ILE A 122 19.11 -8.89 -1.75
C ILE A 122 20.32 -9.78 -1.58
N VAL A 123 21.29 -9.34 -0.79
CA VAL A 123 22.49 -10.12 -0.49
C VAL A 123 22.15 -11.20 0.54
N LYS A 124 22.35 -12.46 0.16
CA LYS A 124 22.18 -13.64 1.01
C LYS A 124 23.44 -14.50 0.92
N GLY A 125 24.30 -14.39 1.93
CA GLY A 125 25.56 -15.12 1.99
C GLY A 125 26.49 -14.72 0.82
N PRO A 126 26.95 -15.67 -0.02
CA PRO A 126 27.88 -15.39 -1.12
C PRO A 126 27.22 -14.87 -2.40
N SER A 127 25.91 -14.62 -2.38
CA SER A 127 25.10 -14.35 -3.57
C SER A 127 24.17 -13.14 -3.37
N ALA A 128 23.85 -12.46 -4.47
CA ALA A 128 22.79 -11.46 -4.54
C ALA A 128 21.62 -12.01 -5.37
N ILE A 129 20.42 -12.04 -4.79
CA ILE A 129 19.24 -12.64 -5.40
C ILE A 129 18.24 -11.54 -5.76
N GLY A 130 17.75 -11.56 -7.00
CA GLY A 130 16.77 -10.58 -7.46
C GLY A 130 15.48 -10.63 -6.64
N TRP A 131 14.94 -9.47 -6.27
CA TRP A 131 13.79 -9.36 -5.38
C TRP A 131 12.63 -8.61 -6.03
N TYR A 132 12.86 -7.37 -6.44
CA TYR A 132 11.85 -6.52 -7.08
C TYR A 132 12.52 -5.64 -8.13
N GLY A 133 11.83 -5.40 -9.25
CA GLY A 133 12.35 -4.60 -10.34
C GLY A 133 11.25 -4.00 -11.21
N LYS A 134 11.59 -2.94 -11.94
CA LYS A 134 10.70 -2.17 -12.80
C LYS A 134 11.42 -1.79 -14.09
N GLY A 135 10.64 -1.61 -15.17
CA GLY A 135 11.15 -1.38 -16.52
C GLY A 135 11.61 -2.66 -17.24
N MET A 136 11.47 -3.83 -16.60
CA MET A 136 11.90 -5.11 -17.16
C MET A 136 10.76 -5.76 -17.98
N PRO A 137 11.05 -6.41 -19.12
CA PRO A 137 10.03 -7.11 -19.91
C PRO A 137 9.32 -8.23 -19.13
N THR A 138 10.04 -8.89 -18.23
CA THR A 138 9.51 -10.00 -17.42
C THR A 138 9.90 -9.81 -15.96
N PRO A 139 9.10 -9.07 -15.16
CA PRO A 139 9.41 -8.78 -13.76
C PRO A 139 9.61 -10.02 -12.89
N ASP A 140 8.85 -11.09 -13.14
CA ASP A 140 8.96 -12.34 -12.36
C ASP A 140 10.25 -13.11 -12.61
N ALA A 141 10.90 -12.94 -13.77
CA ALA A 141 12.17 -13.58 -14.08
C ALA A 141 13.28 -13.12 -13.12
N LEU A 142 13.20 -11.90 -12.58
CA LEU A 142 14.17 -11.35 -11.65
C LEU A 142 14.35 -12.20 -10.40
N LYS A 143 13.26 -12.78 -9.87
CA LYS A 143 13.32 -13.63 -8.66
C LYS A 143 14.15 -14.90 -8.85
N GLN A 144 14.37 -15.30 -10.11
CA GLN A 144 15.19 -16.45 -10.48
C GLN A 144 16.64 -16.06 -10.81
N VAL A 145 16.97 -14.78 -10.78
CA VAL A 145 18.33 -14.29 -11.03
C VAL A 145 19.12 -14.34 -9.74
N ASN A 146 20.24 -15.06 -9.79
CA ASN A 146 21.21 -15.17 -8.70
C ASN A 146 22.59 -14.75 -9.25
N VAL A 147 23.15 -13.69 -8.68
CA VAL A 147 24.47 -13.18 -9.04
C VAL A 147 25.47 -13.57 -7.94
N PRO A 148 26.45 -14.45 -8.22
CA PRO A 148 27.48 -14.79 -7.25
C PRO A 148 28.41 -13.59 -6.99
N LEU A 149 28.58 -13.23 -5.73
CA LEU A 149 29.43 -12.10 -5.34
C LEU A 149 30.94 -12.40 -5.46
N GLY A 150 31.33 -13.67 -5.55
CA GLY A 150 32.73 -14.06 -5.84
C GLY A 150 33.10 -14.01 -7.33
N ALA A 151 32.12 -13.97 -8.24
CA ALA A 151 32.34 -14.01 -9.69
C ALA A 151 32.73 -12.64 -10.26
N ASP A 152 33.28 -12.64 -11.48
CA ASP A 152 33.70 -11.42 -12.18
C ASP A 152 32.54 -10.58 -12.69
N THR A 153 31.94 -9.85 -11.75
CA THR A 153 30.73 -9.06 -11.94
C THR A 153 30.87 -7.69 -11.28
N LEU A 154 30.02 -6.74 -11.69
CA LEU A 154 29.89 -5.45 -11.02
C LEU A 154 29.47 -5.62 -9.55
N PHE A 155 28.70 -6.67 -9.24
CA PHE A 155 28.25 -6.97 -7.88
C PHE A 155 29.42 -7.30 -6.95
N ARG A 156 30.45 -8.01 -7.44
CA ARG A 156 31.69 -8.22 -6.68
C ARG A 156 32.43 -6.90 -6.43
N SER A 157 32.50 -6.04 -7.44
CA SER A 157 33.16 -4.73 -7.30
C SER A 157 32.48 -3.89 -6.23
N VAL A 158 31.14 -3.87 -6.20
CA VAL A 158 30.34 -3.24 -5.15
C VAL A 158 30.58 -3.91 -3.78
N GLN A 159 30.67 -5.24 -3.72
CA GLN A 159 30.97 -5.96 -2.47
C GLN A 159 32.31 -5.56 -1.86
N ASN A 160 33.34 -5.45 -2.70
CA ASN A 160 34.71 -5.17 -2.27
C ASN A 160 34.92 -3.70 -1.90
N THR A 161 34.37 -2.79 -2.70
CA THR A 161 34.59 -1.35 -2.52
C THR A 161 33.58 -0.70 -1.59
N ARG A 162 32.39 -1.29 -1.44
CA ARG A 162 31.22 -0.67 -0.78
C ARG A 162 30.84 0.69 -1.39
N ALA A 163 31.18 0.92 -2.65
CA ALA A 163 30.85 2.12 -3.41
C ALA A 163 29.99 1.81 -4.64
N ALA A 164 29.31 2.82 -5.16
CA ALA A 164 28.61 2.71 -6.43
C ALA A 164 29.59 2.42 -7.58
N VAL A 165 29.22 1.51 -8.46
CA VAL A 165 30.03 1.13 -9.63
C VAL A 165 29.22 1.42 -10.89
N ARG A 166 29.73 2.33 -11.71
CA ARG A 166 29.18 2.70 -13.01
C ARG A 166 30.08 2.17 -14.11
N ALA A 167 29.52 1.47 -15.09
CA ALA A 167 30.30 0.82 -16.14
C ALA A 167 29.51 0.70 -17.45
N ARG A 168 30.20 0.29 -18.52
CA ARG A 168 29.55 -0.26 -19.71
C ARG A 168 29.38 -1.77 -19.51
N LEU A 169 28.23 -2.30 -19.88
CA LEU A 169 27.90 -3.71 -19.70
C LEU A 169 28.82 -4.62 -20.52
N GLN A 170 29.22 -4.18 -21.72
CA GLN A 170 30.19 -4.89 -22.56
C GLN A 170 31.56 -5.12 -21.89
N ASP A 171 31.95 -4.25 -20.96
CA ASP A 171 33.23 -4.34 -20.25
C ASP A 171 33.14 -5.31 -19.05
N SER A 172 31.95 -5.88 -18.79
CA SER A 172 31.72 -6.86 -17.73
C SER A 172 30.94 -8.09 -18.24
N PRO A 173 31.61 -9.02 -18.96
CA PRO A 173 30.97 -10.23 -19.50
C PRO A 173 30.26 -11.09 -18.45
N GLY A 174 30.83 -11.20 -17.25
CA GLY A 174 30.21 -11.97 -16.16
C GLY A 174 28.92 -11.33 -15.66
N THR A 175 28.81 -10.00 -15.66
CA THR A 175 27.54 -9.31 -15.35
C THR A 175 26.49 -9.60 -16.42
N THR A 176 26.87 -9.51 -17.70
CA THR A 176 25.99 -9.86 -18.83
C THR A 176 25.46 -11.29 -18.72
N GLN A 177 26.34 -12.25 -18.41
CA GLN A 177 25.97 -13.64 -18.24
C GLN A 177 25.01 -13.83 -17.05
N ALA A 178 25.33 -13.23 -15.89
CA ALA A 178 24.53 -13.38 -14.68
C ALA A 178 23.12 -12.76 -14.83
N LEU A 179 23.00 -11.66 -15.57
CA LEU A 179 21.74 -10.93 -15.77
C LEU A 179 21.00 -11.33 -17.06
N GLY A 180 21.50 -12.29 -17.83
CA GLY A 180 20.94 -12.63 -19.15
C GLY A 180 19.45 -13.00 -19.15
N ARG A 181 18.94 -13.54 -18.04
CA ARG A 181 17.51 -13.86 -17.85
C ARG A 181 16.60 -12.62 -17.81
N LEU A 182 17.14 -11.44 -17.50
CA LEU A 182 16.39 -10.18 -17.53
C LEU A 182 16.11 -9.71 -18.96
N GLY A 183 16.82 -10.25 -19.95
CA GLY A 183 16.72 -9.86 -21.36
C GLY A 183 17.07 -8.39 -21.59
N GLY A 184 16.62 -7.85 -22.72
CA GLY A 184 16.81 -6.43 -23.08
C GLY A 184 18.14 -6.13 -23.77
N ASN A 185 18.38 -4.85 -24.06
CA ASN A 185 19.51 -4.34 -24.84
C ASN A 185 20.31 -3.27 -24.07
N ALA A 186 20.45 -3.47 -22.76
CA ALA A 186 21.21 -2.57 -21.90
C ALA A 186 22.67 -2.43 -22.37
N LYS A 187 23.20 -1.21 -22.29
CA LYS A 187 24.59 -0.88 -22.60
C LYS A 187 25.28 -0.23 -21.41
N GLY A 188 24.65 0.75 -20.79
CA GLY A 188 25.15 1.46 -19.62
C GLY A 188 24.54 0.90 -18.35
N VAL A 189 25.37 0.70 -17.32
CA VAL A 189 24.94 0.08 -16.06
C VAL A 189 25.48 0.80 -14.84
N LEU A 190 24.71 0.74 -13.76
CA LEU A 190 25.04 1.26 -12.44
C LEU A 190 24.64 0.23 -11.38
N ALA A 191 25.54 -0.07 -10.45
CA ALA A 191 25.26 -0.90 -9.29
C ALA A 191 25.58 -0.11 -8.02
N VAL A 192 24.60 0.08 -7.14
CA VAL A 192 24.71 0.92 -5.94
C VAL A 192 24.50 0.06 -4.69
N PRO A 193 25.43 0.08 -3.71
CA PRO A 193 25.29 -0.68 -2.48
C PRO A 193 24.23 -0.06 -1.56
N LEU A 194 23.34 -0.89 -1.05
CA LEU A 194 22.53 -0.56 0.12
C LEU A 194 23.20 -1.14 1.36
N ILE A 195 23.83 -0.26 2.14
CA ILE A 195 24.50 -0.61 3.39
C ILE A 195 23.52 -0.36 4.54
N LEU A 196 23.22 -1.42 5.30
CA LEU A 196 22.39 -1.34 6.52
C LEU A 196 23.24 -1.82 7.69
N ARG A 197 23.37 -1.01 8.75
CA ARG A 197 24.21 -1.33 9.92
C ARG A 197 25.61 -1.86 9.56
N GLU A 198 26.32 -1.16 8.67
CA GLU A 198 27.66 -1.52 8.15
C GLU A 198 27.73 -2.78 7.26
N LYS A 199 26.61 -3.47 7.04
CA LYS A 199 26.54 -4.67 6.19
C LYS A 199 25.95 -4.33 4.83
N LEU A 200 26.54 -4.89 3.78
CA LEU A 200 25.96 -4.84 2.44
C LEU A 200 24.71 -5.73 2.43
N ALA A 201 23.55 -5.11 2.55
CA ALA A 201 22.27 -5.80 2.67
C ALA A 201 21.65 -6.06 1.29
N ALA A 202 21.80 -5.13 0.37
CA ALA A 202 21.30 -5.24 -0.99
C ALA A 202 22.18 -4.46 -1.97
N ILE A 203 21.98 -4.71 -3.26
CA ILE A 203 22.56 -3.94 -4.36
C ILE A 203 21.42 -3.53 -5.27
N LEU A 204 21.27 -2.23 -5.50
CA LEU A 204 20.38 -1.70 -6.53
C LEU A 204 21.14 -1.72 -7.87
N TYR A 205 20.65 -2.49 -8.82
CA TYR A 205 21.14 -2.50 -10.19
C TYR A 205 20.23 -1.64 -11.07
N CYS A 206 20.83 -0.82 -11.92
CA CYS A 206 20.16 0.04 -12.87
C CYS A 206 20.83 -0.09 -14.23
N ASP A 207 20.04 0.00 -15.31
CA ASP A 207 20.60 0.03 -16.65
C ASP A 207 19.85 0.92 -17.63
N THR A 208 20.53 1.23 -18.73
CA THR A 208 20.03 2.02 -19.84
C THR A 208 20.56 1.51 -21.16
N SER A 209 19.80 1.74 -22.22
CA SER A 209 20.16 1.54 -23.62
C SER A 209 21.26 2.50 -24.11
N LYS A 210 21.53 3.60 -23.38
CA LYS A 210 22.67 4.50 -23.63
C LYS A 210 23.99 3.85 -23.23
N ASP A 211 25.11 4.27 -23.81
CA ASP A 211 26.43 3.67 -23.54
C ASP A 211 26.87 3.73 -22.08
N ALA A 212 26.36 4.69 -21.30
CA ALA A 212 26.54 4.78 -19.86
C ALA A 212 25.32 5.42 -19.20
N VAL A 213 25.07 5.09 -17.93
CA VAL A 213 24.16 5.89 -17.09
C VAL A 213 24.77 7.29 -16.95
N PRO A 214 24.05 8.39 -17.22
CA PRO A 214 24.67 9.71 -17.16
C PRO A 214 25.00 10.11 -15.71
N PRO A 215 26.03 10.95 -15.48
CA PRO A 215 26.57 11.18 -14.13
C PRO A 215 25.55 11.78 -13.15
N ALA A 216 24.76 12.75 -13.59
CA ALA A 216 23.78 13.41 -12.74
C ALA A 216 22.70 12.44 -12.23
N GLU A 217 22.24 11.52 -13.08
CA GLU A 217 21.30 10.47 -12.72
C GLU A 217 21.95 9.45 -11.79
N ALA A 218 23.23 9.11 -11.99
CA ALA A 218 23.96 8.22 -11.09
C ALA A 218 24.09 8.81 -9.68
N ASP A 219 24.50 10.08 -9.57
CA ASP A 219 24.60 10.80 -8.29
C ASP A 219 23.24 10.87 -7.58
N LEU A 220 22.17 11.16 -8.33
CA LEU A 220 20.81 11.20 -7.81
C LEU A 220 20.37 9.84 -7.26
N ILE A 221 20.62 8.75 -8.01
CA ILE A 221 20.26 7.39 -7.60
C ILE A 221 21.03 7.01 -6.33
N GLU A 222 22.32 7.35 -6.24
CA GLU A 222 23.13 7.11 -5.05
C GLU A 222 22.57 7.82 -3.82
N ILE A 223 22.17 9.09 -3.96
CA ILE A 223 21.49 9.85 -2.89
C ILE A 223 20.22 9.13 -2.42
N LEU A 224 19.38 8.67 -3.35
CA LEU A 224 18.14 7.97 -3.01
C LEU A 224 18.41 6.65 -2.27
N VAL A 225 19.42 5.88 -2.68
CA VAL A 225 19.79 4.62 -2.02
C VAL A 225 20.32 4.87 -0.61
N VAL A 226 21.19 5.87 -0.43
CA VAL A 226 21.69 6.26 0.89
C VAL A 226 20.55 6.70 1.81
N PHE A 227 19.65 7.55 1.29
CA PHE A 227 18.48 8.01 2.04
C PHE A 227 17.56 6.86 2.46
N ALA A 228 17.22 5.96 1.54
CA ALA A 228 16.44 4.77 1.84
C ALA A 228 17.09 3.89 2.92
N GLY A 229 18.42 3.74 2.87
CA GLY A 229 19.18 3.04 3.91
C GLY A 229 19.00 3.65 5.30
N LYS A 230 18.99 4.98 5.39
CA LYS A 230 18.76 5.69 6.67
C LYS A 230 17.34 5.49 7.20
N ILE A 231 16.33 5.55 6.33
CA ILE A 231 14.94 5.26 6.73
C ILE A 231 14.83 3.82 7.25
N ILE A 232 15.44 2.85 6.55
CA ILE A 232 15.42 1.44 6.97
C ILE A 232 16.16 1.22 8.30
N ASP A 233 17.32 1.85 8.49
CA ASP A 233 18.05 1.78 9.75
C ASP A 233 17.21 2.34 10.91
N MET A 234 16.49 3.44 10.68
CA MET A 234 15.58 4.05 11.65
C MET A 234 14.38 3.14 11.98
N LEU A 235 13.72 2.57 10.98
CA LEU A 235 12.63 1.58 11.18
C LEU A 235 13.10 0.36 11.98
N SER A 236 14.38 -0.01 11.82
CA SER A 236 14.98 -1.15 12.50
C SER A 236 15.51 -0.80 13.91
N ALA A 237 15.59 0.49 14.28
CA ALA A 237 16.22 0.97 15.50
C ALA A 237 15.34 0.83 16.77
N VAL A 238 14.11 0.34 16.66
CA VAL A 238 13.30 -0.03 17.83
C VAL A 238 13.97 -1.22 18.55
N PRO A 239 14.37 -1.09 19.83
CA PRO A 239 15.09 -2.14 20.52
C PRO A 239 14.26 -3.44 20.58
N LYS A 240 14.85 -4.53 20.08
CA LYS A 240 14.35 -5.91 20.30
C LYS A 240 14.42 -6.34 21.78
N ALA A 241 14.95 -5.49 22.65
CA ALA A 241 15.16 -5.73 24.08
C ALA A 241 13.88 -5.72 24.94
N THR A 242 12.76 -5.21 24.45
CA THR A 242 11.46 -5.28 25.15
C THR A 242 10.62 -6.50 24.77
N ILE A 243 11.02 -7.27 23.75
CA ILE A 243 10.27 -8.44 23.27
C ILE A 243 10.94 -9.76 23.69
N ALA A 244 12.28 -9.80 23.81
CA ALA A 244 12.99 -11.02 24.24
C ALA A 244 12.91 -11.32 25.75
N ALA A 245 12.62 -10.31 26.60
CA ALA A 245 12.49 -10.50 28.04
C ALA A 245 11.15 -11.15 28.47
N ARG A 246 10.24 -11.43 27.54
CA ARG A 246 8.90 -11.98 27.84
C ARG A 246 8.74 -13.49 27.55
N THR A 247 9.77 -14.20 27.09
CA THR A 247 9.60 -15.58 26.60
C THR A 247 10.58 -16.63 27.11
N THR A 248 11.44 -16.32 28.08
CA THR A 248 12.26 -17.33 28.76
C THR A 248 12.37 -17.04 30.26
N GLY A 249 11.27 -17.26 30.98
CA GLY A 249 11.32 -17.42 32.43
C GLY A 249 11.05 -18.88 32.76
N ASN A 250 12.08 -19.60 33.21
CA ASN A 250 11.92 -20.98 33.64
C ASN A 250 10.86 -21.06 34.75
N MET A 251 9.97 -22.06 34.63
CA MET A 251 8.83 -22.27 35.54
C MET A 251 9.25 -22.44 37.02
N ALA A 252 10.52 -22.80 37.25
CA ALA A 252 11.13 -22.91 38.58
C ALA A 252 11.40 -21.57 39.27
N GLU A 253 11.76 -20.51 38.52
CA GLU A 253 12.10 -19.19 39.11
C GLU A 253 10.83 -18.42 39.51
N ARG A 254 9.73 -18.59 38.76
CA ARG A 254 8.40 -18.07 39.15
C ARG A 254 7.83 -18.72 40.41
N ALA A 255 8.12 -20.01 40.62
CA ALA A 255 7.68 -20.74 41.83
C ALA A 255 8.50 -20.40 43.09
N ALA A 256 9.68 -19.79 42.93
CA ALA A 256 10.51 -19.28 44.03
C ALA A 256 10.12 -17.84 44.40
N ALA A 257 9.84 -16.99 43.41
CA ALA A 257 9.47 -15.58 43.62
C ALA A 257 8.11 -15.39 44.33
N ILE A 258 7.17 -16.33 44.20
CA ILE A 258 5.86 -16.28 44.88
C ILE A 258 5.96 -16.74 46.35
N ARG A 259 6.98 -17.53 46.71
CA ARG A 259 7.20 -18.01 48.10
C ARG A 259 8.02 -17.05 48.96
N ALA A 260 8.72 -16.09 48.36
CA ALA A 260 9.62 -15.17 49.04
C ALA A 260 8.99 -13.77 49.27
N GLY A 261 7.68 -13.72 49.54
CA GLY A 261 7.05 -12.50 50.05
C GLY A 261 7.47 -12.24 51.49
N GLY A 262 8.47 -11.39 51.70
CA GLY A 262 8.90 -10.96 53.02
C GLY A 262 9.99 -9.89 52.93
N GLU A 263 9.56 -8.63 52.92
CA GLU A 263 10.22 -7.52 53.60
C GLU A 263 11.73 -7.36 53.41
N GLU A 264 12.14 -6.62 52.36
CA GLU A 264 13.36 -5.81 52.30
C GLU A 264 13.51 -5.25 50.87
N VAL A 265 13.18 -3.97 50.66
CA VAL A 265 13.98 -2.95 49.95
C VAL A 265 13.32 -1.60 50.26
N ARG A 266 13.52 -1.13 51.49
CA ARG A 266 13.69 0.31 51.72
C ARG A 266 15.11 0.62 51.26
N GLU A 267 15.26 1.76 50.58
CA GLU A 267 16.54 2.44 50.34
C GLU A 267 17.35 2.02 49.09
N ARG A 268 17.10 2.73 47.98
CA ARG A 268 18.09 3.51 47.18
C ARG A 268 17.49 3.90 45.82
N ALA A 269 16.87 5.07 45.77
CA ALA A 269 16.68 5.82 44.53
C ALA A 269 16.76 7.31 44.86
N ASN A 270 17.97 7.86 44.76
CA ASN A 270 18.22 9.29 44.88
C ASN A 270 17.82 9.97 43.56
N VAL A 271 16.53 10.31 43.42
CA VAL A 271 16.01 11.14 42.33
C VAL A 271 15.16 12.26 42.94
N PRO A 272 15.44 13.55 42.69
CA PRO A 272 14.65 14.65 43.26
C PRO A 272 13.22 14.64 42.70
N ARG A 273 12.24 14.81 43.60
CA ARG A 273 10.82 14.96 43.27
C ARG A 273 10.54 16.40 42.77
N PRO A 274 9.79 16.62 41.67
CA PRO A 274 9.34 17.95 41.29
C PRO A 274 8.28 18.46 42.30
N PRO A 275 8.23 19.78 42.60
CA PRO A 275 7.26 20.32 43.55
C PRO A 275 5.82 20.27 43.00
N ALA A 276 4.88 19.98 43.90
CA ALA A 276 3.44 19.96 43.62
C ALA A 276 2.86 21.39 43.50
N PRO A 277 1.82 21.60 42.67
CA PRO A 277 1.21 22.92 42.48
C PRO A 277 0.26 23.30 43.63
N PRO A 278 0.13 24.61 43.96
CA PRO A 278 -0.83 25.12 44.96
C PRO A 278 -2.28 25.22 44.44
N PRO A 279 -3.29 25.33 45.34
CA PRO A 279 -4.71 25.20 45.02
C PRO A 279 -5.33 26.47 44.39
N PRO A 280 -6.51 26.37 43.73
CA PRO A 280 -7.08 27.47 42.97
C PRO A 280 -7.94 28.42 43.84
N PRO A 281 -7.93 29.74 43.56
CA PRO A 281 -9.03 30.63 43.88
C PRO A 281 -9.92 30.91 42.67
N ALA A 282 -11.17 31.27 42.98
CA ALA A 282 -12.29 31.39 42.08
C ALA A 282 -12.18 32.51 41.03
N SER A 283 -12.88 32.23 39.92
CA SER A 283 -13.24 33.05 38.76
C SER A 283 -13.58 34.52 39.00
N GLN A 284 -13.13 35.38 38.06
CA GLN A 284 -13.99 36.22 37.19
C GLN A 284 -13.17 36.94 36.12
N GLY A 285 -13.67 36.93 34.87
CA GLY A 285 -13.68 38.11 33.99
C GLY A 285 -12.62 38.24 32.88
N SER A 286 -13.13 38.24 31.64
CA SER A 286 -12.69 38.96 30.43
C SER A 286 -11.39 38.58 29.70
N ASP A 287 -11.60 37.97 28.52
CA ASP A 287 -11.19 38.38 27.17
C ASP A 287 -9.71 38.62 26.77
N GLU A 288 -9.47 38.10 25.55
CA GLU A 288 -8.40 38.39 24.58
C GLU A 288 -7.01 37.71 24.69
N GLY A 289 -6.69 36.95 23.63
CA GLY A 289 -5.40 37.12 22.93
C GLY A 289 -4.36 36.00 23.05
N SER A 290 -4.65 34.80 22.54
CA SER A 290 -3.60 33.81 22.23
C SER A 290 -3.05 34.03 20.81
N SER A 291 -1.77 34.38 20.72
CA SER A 291 -1.02 34.49 19.46
C SER A 291 -0.75 33.11 18.86
N THR A 292 -1.44 32.84 17.75
CA THR A 292 -1.13 31.76 16.80
C THR A 292 -0.25 32.32 15.68
N VAL A 293 0.84 31.62 15.37
CA VAL A 293 1.73 31.99 14.26
C VAL A 293 1.18 31.43 12.93
N MET A 294 0.53 32.33 12.18
CA MET A 294 0.62 32.58 10.73
C MET A 294 0.61 31.39 9.75
N PHE A 295 -0.52 31.22 9.04
CA PHE A 295 -0.55 30.92 7.61
C PHE A 295 -0.94 32.21 6.87
N ASN A 296 -0.12 32.65 5.91
CA ASN A 296 -0.30 33.91 5.19
C ASN A 296 -1.34 33.78 4.07
N ALA A 297 -2.47 34.46 4.24
CA ALA A 297 -3.58 34.56 3.30
C ALA A 297 -3.43 35.72 2.29
N SER A 298 -2.27 35.84 1.64
CA SER A 298 -1.98 36.96 0.72
C SER A 298 -1.86 36.58 -0.75
N THR A 299 -2.51 35.50 -1.22
CA THR A 299 -2.44 35.08 -2.63
C THR A 299 -3.77 34.98 -3.39
N PHE A 300 -4.92 35.36 -2.81
CA PHE A 300 -6.20 35.33 -3.55
C PHE A 300 -7.04 36.61 -3.44
N ALA A 301 -6.38 37.76 -3.28
CA ALA A 301 -7.02 39.06 -3.45
C ALA A 301 -6.45 39.77 -4.70
N SER A 302 -6.88 39.34 -5.89
CA SER A 302 -6.93 40.24 -7.04
C SER A 302 -7.97 39.76 -8.05
N MET A 303 -8.69 40.71 -8.66
CA MET A 303 -9.86 40.58 -9.53
C MET A 303 -11.22 40.50 -8.83
N LYS A 304 -11.63 41.64 -8.25
CA LYS A 304 -13.04 41.99 -8.02
C LYS A 304 -13.41 43.06 -9.03
N GLN A 305 -14.28 42.73 -9.99
CA GLN A 305 -15.01 43.70 -10.81
C GLN A 305 -16.51 43.53 -10.52
N PRO A 306 -17.29 44.60 -10.27
CA PRO A 306 -18.68 44.48 -9.85
C PRO A 306 -19.64 44.50 -11.06
N ALA A 307 -20.66 43.64 -11.03
CA ALA A 307 -21.84 43.75 -11.89
C ALA A 307 -23.12 43.61 -11.03
N PRO A 308 -24.23 44.27 -11.39
CA PRO A 308 -25.30 44.67 -10.47
C PRO A 308 -26.32 43.56 -10.14
N ALA A 309 -26.95 43.74 -8.99
CA ALA A 309 -27.92 42.83 -8.36
C ALA A 309 -29.15 42.53 -9.23
N ARG A 310 -29.52 41.25 -9.30
CA ARG A 310 -30.90 40.79 -9.49
C ARG A 310 -31.36 40.04 -8.23
N PRO A 311 -32.59 40.26 -7.74
CA PRO A 311 -33.12 39.47 -6.64
C PRO A 311 -33.51 38.07 -7.14
N ALA A 312 -32.99 37.03 -6.48
CA ALA A 312 -33.40 35.64 -6.70
C ALA A 312 -34.68 35.32 -5.88
N PRO A 313 -35.58 34.46 -6.38
CA PRO A 313 -36.81 34.07 -5.67
C PRO A 313 -36.49 33.17 -4.46
N PRO A 314 -37.38 33.09 -3.45
CA PRO A 314 -37.12 32.29 -2.24
C PRO A 314 -37.09 30.79 -2.54
N PRO A 315 -36.23 30.01 -1.85
CA PRO A 315 -36.17 28.57 -2.03
C PRO A 315 -37.37 27.87 -1.36
N PRO A 316 -37.82 26.72 -1.90
CA PRO A 316 -38.90 25.93 -1.29
C PRO A 316 -38.46 25.33 0.05
N PRO A 317 -39.41 24.97 0.94
CA PRO A 317 -39.10 24.50 2.29
C PRO A 317 -38.41 23.14 2.23
N LYS A 318 -37.30 23.01 2.97
CA LYS A 318 -36.56 21.75 3.15
C LYS A 318 -37.39 20.77 3.97
N PRO A 319 -37.47 19.48 3.60
CA PRO A 319 -38.02 18.44 4.46
C PRO A 319 -37.12 18.22 5.68
N ALA A 320 -37.74 18.01 6.83
CA ALA A 320 -37.11 17.74 8.11
C ALA A 320 -36.21 16.50 8.08
N ALA A 321 -35.00 16.60 8.65
CA ALA A 321 -34.23 15.46 9.11
C ALA A 321 -33.19 15.86 10.18
N SER A 322 -33.27 15.18 11.33
CA SER A 322 -32.21 14.93 12.32
C SER A 322 -31.52 16.13 12.98
N GLY A 323 -32.01 16.49 14.17
CA GLY A 323 -31.47 17.53 15.05
C GLY A 323 -30.22 17.10 15.83
N LEU A 324 -29.10 16.90 15.14
CA LEU A 324 -27.78 16.89 15.76
C LEU A 324 -27.12 18.28 15.57
N PRO A 325 -26.36 18.80 16.55
CA PRO A 325 -25.57 20.02 16.38
C PRO A 325 -24.69 19.97 15.12
N PRO A 326 -24.46 21.10 14.44
CA PRO A 326 -23.67 21.13 13.19
C PRO A 326 -22.28 20.51 13.28
N GLU A 327 -21.63 20.59 14.45
CA GLU A 327 -20.32 19.97 14.70
C GLU A 327 -20.39 18.44 14.76
N GLU A 328 -21.46 17.88 15.33
CA GLU A 328 -21.67 16.45 15.44
C GLU A 328 -22.01 15.86 14.06
N GLN A 329 -22.83 16.54 13.25
CA GLN A 329 -23.09 16.17 11.86
C GLN A 329 -21.79 16.11 11.02
N LYS A 330 -20.90 17.09 11.19
CA LYS A 330 -19.60 17.08 10.53
C LYS A 330 -18.73 15.90 10.98
N ALA A 331 -18.72 15.59 12.27
CA ALA A 331 -17.97 14.45 12.81
C ALA A 331 -18.50 13.10 12.26
N HIS A 332 -19.82 12.96 12.10
CA HIS A 332 -20.43 11.79 11.46
C HIS A 332 -20.04 11.67 9.97
N GLU A 333 -20.05 12.77 9.22
CA GLU A 333 -19.60 12.77 7.81
C GLU A 333 -18.12 12.41 7.67
N ASP A 334 -17.27 13.00 8.50
CA ASP A 334 -15.82 12.76 8.48
C ASP A 334 -15.51 11.30 8.87
N ALA A 335 -16.21 10.75 9.88
CA ALA A 335 -16.09 9.35 10.26
C ALA A 335 -16.50 8.42 9.11
N LYS A 336 -17.61 8.69 8.42
CA LYS A 336 -18.06 7.89 7.27
C LYS A 336 -17.08 7.94 6.11
N ARG A 337 -16.52 9.12 5.80
CA ARG A 337 -15.48 9.26 4.77
C ARG A 337 -14.23 8.48 5.13
N PHE A 338 -13.83 8.52 6.40
CA PHE A 338 -12.65 7.81 6.88
C PHE A 338 -12.83 6.28 6.87
N ALA A 339 -13.99 5.78 7.31
CA ALA A 339 -14.35 4.37 7.18
C ALA A 339 -14.28 3.89 5.72
N ARG A 340 -14.86 4.66 4.79
CA ARG A 340 -14.83 4.34 3.36
C ARG A 340 -13.39 4.28 2.84
N LEU A 341 -12.55 5.22 3.25
CA LEU A 341 -11.14 5.28 2.84
C LEU A 341 -10.40 4.02 3.29
N VAL A 342 -10.40 3.73 4.59
CA VAL A 342 -9.69 2.60 5.18
C VAL A 342 -10.14 1.27 4.56
N VAL A 343 -11.46 1.08 4.40
CA VAL A 343 -11.98 -0.16 3.82
C VAL A 343 -11.67 -0.27 2.32
N SER A 344 -11.62 0.85 1.59
CA SER A 344 -11.17 0.84 0.19
C SER A 344 -9.71 0.45 0.03
N GLU A 345 -8.85 0.86 0.97
CA GLU A 345 -7.44 0.43 0.98
C GLU A 345 -7.30 -1.07 1.26
N ILE A 346 -8.05 -1.59 2.25
CA ILE A 346 -8.09 -3.04 2.51
C ILE A 346 -8.44 -3.81 1.23
N LYS A 347 -9.45 -3.32 0.48
CA LYS A 347 -9.83 -3.91 -0.81
C LYS A 347 -8.70 -3.84 -1.83
N LEU A 348 -8.11 -2.67 -2.01
CA LEU A 348 -7.08 -2.39 -3.02
C LEU A 348 -5.87 -3.32 -2.85
N TYR A 349 -5.43 -3.58 -1.62
CA TYR A 349 -4.27 -4.43 -1.36
C TYR A 349 -4.60 -5.94 -1.34
N ASN A 350 -5.87 -6.30 -1.21
CA ASN A 350 -6.28 -7.69 -1.04
C ASN A 350 -7.34 -8.15 -2.06
N GLU A 351 -7.35 -7.59 -3.29
CA GLU A 351 -8.40 -7.85 -4.28
C GLU A 351 -8.64 -9.35 -4.55
N ALA A 352 -7.57 -10.15 -4.63
CA ALA A 352 -7.66 -11.59 -4.83
C ALA A 352 -8.32 -12.29 -3.63
N LYS A 353 -7.93 -11.94 -2.39
CA LYS A 353 -8.52 -12.49 -1.18
C LYS A 353 -9.96 -12.04 -0.98
N VAL A 354 -10.30 -10.79 -1.35
CA VAL A 354 -11.68 -10.28 -1.31
C VAL A 354 -12.55 -11.04 -2.31
N SER A 355 -12.05 -11.27 -3.51
CA SER A 355 -12.79 -12.01 -4.54
C SER A 355 -13.04 -13.46 -4.11
N GLU A 356 -12.03 -14.12 -3.54
CA GLU A 356 -12.17 -15.48 -3.02
C GLU A 356 -13.09 -15.53 -1.79
N GLY A 357 -12.92 -14.59 -0.85
CA GLY A 357 -13.72 -14.57 0.37
C GLY A 357 -15.19 -14.23 0.14
N ARG A 358 -15.52 -13.50 -0.93
CA ARG A 358 -16.92 -13.36 -1.37
C ARG A 358 -17.52 -14.68 -1.86
N ARG A 359 -16.72 -15.52 -2.53
CA ARG A 359 -17.18 -16.83 -3.03
C ARG A 359 -17.36 -17.82 -1.89
N GLN A 360 -16.41 -17.84 -0.94
CA GLN A 360 -16.40 -18.76 0.20
C GLN A 360 -17.19 -18.25 1.42
N LYS A 361 -17.58 -16.96 1.42
CA LYS A 361 -18.26 -16.26 2.50
C LYS A 361 -17.45 -16.26 3.81
N ASP A 362 -16.16 -15.97 3.72
CA ASP A 362 -15.19 -16.04 4.82
C ASP A 362 -14.31 -14.78 4.98
N LEU A 363 -14.78 -13.61 4.50
CA LEU A 363 -13.95 -12.39 4.44
C LEU A 363 -13.38 -11.98 5.81
N TYR A 364 -14.12 -12.14 6.92
CA TYR A 364 -13.61 -11.81 8.25
C TYR A 364 -12.42 -12.65 8.65
N GLU A 365 -12.48 -13.96 8.41
CA GLU A 365 -11.38 -14.87 8.74
C GLU A 365 -10.17 -14.61 7.83
N ARG A 366 -10.44 -14.48 6.52
CA ARG A 366 -9.40 -14.33 5.50
C ARG A 366 -8.66 -13.00 5.55
N LEU A 367 -9.35 -11.93 5.95
CA LEU A 367 -8.81 -10.57 6.05
C LEU A 367 -8.72 -10.09 7.50
N LYS A 368 -8.70 -11.01 8.48
CA LYS A 368 -8.75 -10.70 9.91
C LYS A 368 -7.73 -9.64 10.32
N GLU A 369 -6.48 -9.81 9.91
CA GLU A 369 -5.39 -8.90 10.24
C GLU A 369 -5.58 -7.50 9.61
N ASP A 370 -6.07 -7.44 8.38
CA ASP A 370 -6.31 -6.18 7.66
C ASP A 370 -7.51 -5.42 8.23
N ILE A 371 -8.59 -6.15 8.52
CA ILE A 371 -9.82 -5.60 9.11
C ILE A 371 -9.56 -5.09 10.52
N GLU A 372 -8.80 -5.82 11.34
CA GLU A 372 -8.52 -5.40 12.72
C GLU A 372 -7.57 -4.18 12.75
N ARG A 373 -6.57 -4.14 11.87
CA ARG A 373 -5.75 -2.93 11.69
C ARG A 373 -6.59 -1.74 11.23
N GLY A 374 -7.48 -1.94 10.26
CA GLY A 374 -8.42 -0.91 9.81
C GLY A 374 -9.33 -0.41 10.93
N ARG A 375 -9.82 -1.32 11.77
CA ARG A 375 -10.65 -0.99 12.94
C ARG A 375 -9.88 -0.16 13.95
N GLN A 376 -8.61 -0.49 14.20
CA GLN A 376 -7.76 0.28 15.09
C GLN A 376 -7.53 1.70 14.56
N MET A 377 -7.19 1.86 13.27
CA MET A 377 -7.03 3.19 12.66
C MET A 377 -8.31 4.02 12.76
N TYR A 378 -9.47 3.39 12.51
CA TYR A 378 -10.77 4.02 12.68
C TYR A 378 -11.03 4.47 14.12
N ALA A 379 -10.67 3.63 15.11
CA ALA A 379 -10.83 3.93 16.53
C ALA A 379 -9.93 5.08 17.02
N GLU A 380 -8.73 5.21 16.47
CA GLU A 380 -7.78 6.29 16.82
C GLU A 380 -8.20 7.65 16.26
N ARG A 381 -8.84 7.67 15.08
CA ARG A 381 -9.20 8.92 14.39
C ARG A 381 -10.61 9.42 14.70
N VAL A 382 -11.54 8.52 15.03
CA VAL A 382 -12.95 8.84 15.23
C VAL A 382 -13.29 8.96 16.73
N PRO A 383 -13.87 10.08 17.19
CA PRO A 383 -14.28 10.26 18.57
C PRO A 383 -15.21 9.15 19.06
N GLY A 384 -15.11 8.79 20.35
CA GLY A 384 -15.94 7.75 20.96
C GLY A 384 -17.45 8.02 20.81
N THR A 385 -17.87 9.28 20.93
CA THR A 385 -19.28 9.69 20.77
C THR A 385 -19.90 9.26 19.43
N VAL A 386 -19.13 9.31 18.34
CA VAL A 386 -19.59 8.88 17.01
C VAL A 386 -19.54 7.34 16.89
N ARG A 387 -18.53 6.70 17.49
CA ARG A 387 -18.37 5.23 17.46
C ARG A 387 -19.44 4.50 18.27
N ASP A 388 -19.91 5.11 19.36
CA ASP A 388 -20.95 4.55 20.21
C ASP A 388 -22.35 4.72 19.58
N ALA A 389 -22.53 5.75 18.76
CA ALA A 389 -23.79 6.04 18.07
C ALA A 389 -23.97 5.24 16.76
N THR A 390 -22.90 4.93 16.02
CA THR A 390 -23.00 4.23 14.72
C THR A 390 -21.74 3.45 14.37
N ASN A 391 -21.88 2.36 13.60
CA ASN A 391 -20.77 1.51 13.15
C ASN A 391 -20.46 1.69 11.66
N TYR A 392 -20.04 2.90 11.25
CA TYR A 392 -19.73 3.19 9.85
C TYR A 392 -18.61 2.32 9.27
N PHE A 393 -17.70 1.83 10.12
CA PHE A 393 -16.66 0.92 9.70
C PHE A 393 -17.24 -0.41 9.21
N TYR A 394 -18.18 -1.00 9.97
CA TYR A 394 -18.89 -2.21 9.54
C TYR A 394 -19.73 -1.97 8.28
N ASP A 395 -20.42 -0.84 8.20
CA ASP A 395 -21.24 -0.52 7.02
C ASP A 395 -20.40 -0.48 5.74
N GLU A 396 -19.20 0.12 5.79
CA GLU A 396 -18.30 0.15 4.64
C GLU A 396 -17.63 -1.21 4.38
N LEU A 397 -17.38 -2.06 5.41
CA LEU A 397 -16.97 -3.46 5.19
C LEU A 397 -18.01 -4.22 4.36
N VAL A 398 -19.29 -4.11 4.71
CA VAL A 398 -20.38 -4.74 3.94
C VAL A 398 -20.43 -4.15 2.53
N ARG A 399 -20.44 -2.82 2.41
CA ARG A 399 -20.63 -2.13 1.13
C ARG A 399 -19.47 -2.34 0.15
N ILE A 400 -18.23 -2.33 0.65
CA ILE A 400 -17.01 -2.33 -0.18
C ILE A 400 -16.39 -3.71 -0.27
N LEU A 401 -16.15 -4.39 0.87
CA LEU A 401 -15.52 -5.72 0.86
C LEU A 401 -16.52 -6.80 0.52
N ALA A 402 -17.71 -6.77 1.12
CA ALA A 402 -18.74 -7.79 0.90
C ALA A 402 -19.61 -7.51 -0.35
N GLY A 403 -19.42 -6.36 -1.00
CA GLY A 403 -20.16 -6.00 -2.22
C GLY A 403 -21.65 -5.74 -2.00
N GLY A 404 -22.05 -5.40 -0.77
CA GLY A 404 -23.44 -5.21 -0.35
C GLY A 404 -24.08 -6.43 0.30
N ASP A 405 -23.46 -7.61 0.24
CA ASP A 405 -23.95 -8.83 0.90
C ASP A 405 -23.25 -9.05 2.24
N ALA A 406 -23.92 -8.73 3.35
CA ALA A 406 -23.38 -8.97 4.69
C ALA A 406 -23.05 -10.45 4.96
N GLY A 407 -23.74 -11.39 4.29
CA GLY A 407 -23.46 -12.82 4.40
C GLY A 407 -22.11 -13.23 3.83
N ALA A 408 -21.52 -12.44 2.92
CA ALA A 408 -20.18 -12.68 2.41
C ALA A 408 -19.06 -12.37 3.42
N LEU A 409 -19.38 -11.65 4.51
CA LEU A 409 -18.42 -11.39 5.57
C LEU A 409 -18.05 -12.66 6.37
N GLY A 410 -18.95 -13.64 6.42
CA GLY A 410 -18.76 -14.85 7.22
C GLY A 410 -19.05 -14.64 8.71
N PRO A 411 -18.97 -15.71 9.52
CA PRO A 411 -19.13 -15.63 10.97
C PRO A 411 -18.05 -14.73 11.59
N MET A 412 -18.44 -13.90 12.57
CA MET A 412 -17.53 -13.08 13.37
C MET A 412 -16.72 -13.92 14.35
#